data_AF-A0A7S0CNY6-F1
#
_entry.id   AF-A0A7S0CNY6-F1
#
_cell.length_a   1.000
_cell.length_b   1.000
_cell.length_c   1.000
_cell.angle_alpha   90.00
_cell.angle_beta   90.00
_cell.angle_gamma   90.00
#
_symmetry.space_group_name_H-M   'P 1'
#
loop_
_entity.id
_entity.type
_entity.pdbx_description
1 polymer ?
#
loop_
_entity_poly.entity_id
_entity_poly.type
_entity_poly.pdbx_seq_one_letter_code
_entity_poly.pdbx_strand_id
1 'polypeptide(L)'
;MLWRKLVVNCVINPLTAILGVKNGLISDGKLLHLCTVKEALITECVTVATKHGIQNIAFEDMQKLVEHVSHSTSPNTSSMLQDVRKHRPSEIDAINGYVVAKADEVGFDAGVNKLVMRLIREIEQGTRTSGLQNQEHLFSRTTAI
;
A
#
# COMPACT_ATOMS: atom_id res chain seq x y z
N MET A 1 10.69 6.05 13.88
CA MET A 1 10.00 6.99 12.95
C MET A 1 10.01 6.52 11.50
N LEU A 2 11.11 5.97 10.98
CA LEU A 2 11.22 5.54 9.58
C LEU A 2 10.13 4.52 9.17
N TRP A 3 9.92 3.47 9.96
CA TRP A 3 8.90 2.44 9.68
C TRP A 3 7.46 2.97 9.70
N ARG A 4 7.12 3.92 10.56
CA ARG A 4 5.77 4.52 10.59
C ARG A 4 5.45 5.22 9.26
N LYS A 5 6.42 5.99 8.74
CA LYS A 5 6.30 6.62 7.41
C LYS A 5 6.25 5.58 6.30
N LEU A 6 7.07 4.54 6.40
CA LEU A 6 7.07 3.44 5.43
C LEU A 6 5.70 2.78 5.36
N VAL A 7 5.07 2.43 6.49
CA VAL A 7 3.72 1.83 6.53
C VAL A 7 2.70 2.72 5.81
N VAL A 8 2.71 4.03 6.10
CA VAL A 8 1.82 4.99 5.42
C VAL A 8 2.02 4.95 3.91
N ASN A 9 3.27 4.98 3.45
CA ASN A 9 3.60 4.93 2.04
C ASN A 9 3.26 3.57 1.39
N CYS A 10 3.46 2.45 2.09
CA CYS A 10 3.10 1.10 1.62
C CYS A 10 1.60 0.93 1.39
N VAL A 11 0.77 1.74 2.06
CA VAL A 11 -0.68 1.72 1.91
C VAL A 11 -1.14 2.77 0.90
N ILE A 12 -0.86 4.05 1.14
CA ILE A 12 -1.47 5.15 0.36
C ILE A 12 -0.93 5.20 -1.06
N ASN A 13 0.39 5.11 -1.25
CA ASN A 13 1.01 5.33 -2.55
C ASN A 13 0.60 4.27 -3.60
N PRO A 14 0.74 2.96 -3.35
CA PRO A 14 0.33 1.97 -4.34
C PRO A 14 -1.18 1.95 -4.54
N LEU A 15 -2.01 2.10 -3.50
CA LEU A 15 -3.47 2.08 -3.67
C LEU A 15 -3.97 3.26 -4.50
N THR A 16 -3.46 4.47 -4.26
CA THR A 16 -3.80 5.64 -5.09
C THR A 16 -3.34 5.46 -6.54
N ALA A 17 -2.13 4.92 -6.75
CA ALA A 17 -1.59 4.66 -8.08
C ALA A 17 -2.33 3.54 -8.83
N ILE A 18 -2.75 2.47 -8.15
CA ILE A 18 -3.54 1.38 -8.74
C ILE A 18 -4.94 1.86 -9.13
N LEU A 19 -5.59 2.62 -8.24
CA LEU A 19 -6.98 3.05 -8.41
C LEU A 19 -7.13 4.35 -9.20
N GLY A 20 -6.04 5.09 -9.43
CA GLY A 20 -6.07 6.37 -10.14
C GLY A 20 -6.69 7.53 -9.36
N VAL A 21 -6.72 7.44 -8.01
CA VAL A 21 -7.46 8.35 -7.12
C VAL A 21 -6.55 9.22 -6.26
N LYS A 22 -7.10 10.33 -5.75
CA LYS A 22 -6.45 11.18 -4.74
C LYS A 22 -6.41 10.49 -3.37
N ASN A 23 -5.50 10.94 -2.50
CA ASN A 23 -5.27 10.35 -1.17
C ASN A 23 -6.55 10.23 -0.34
N GLY A 24 -7.46 11.20 -0.43
CA GLY A 24 -8.68 11.21 0.37
C GLY A 24 -9.60 10.01 0.13
N LEU A 25 -9.57 9.41 -1.07
CA LEU A 25 -10.42 8.24 -1.37
C LEU A 25 -9.91 6.95 -0.72
N ILE A 26 -8.68 6.91 -0.21
CA ILE A 26 -8.17 5.73 0.51
C ILE A 26 -8.92 5.53 1.84
N SER A 27 -9.47 6.59 2.43
CA SER A 27 -10.28 6.52 3.64
C SER A 27 -11.77 6.74 3.41
N ASP A 28 -12.22 6.74 2.14
CA ASP A 28 -13.65 6.82 1.86
C ASP A 28 -14.32 5.47 2.15
N GLY A 29 -15.25 5.48 3.12
CA GLY A 29 -16.01 4.30 3.54
C GLY A 29 -16.91 3.70 2.45
N LYS A 30 -17.11 4.39 1.33
CA LYS A 30 -17.83 3.86 0.15
C LYS A 30 -17.05 2.77 -0.58
N LEU A 31 -15.74 2.71 -0.38
CA LEU A 31 -14.87 1.68 -0.95
C LEU A 31 -14.64 0.57 0.09
N LEU A 32 -15.72 -0.05 0.56
CA LEU A 32 -15.74 -0.99 1.69
C LEU A 32 -14.64 -2.05 1.61
N HIS A 33 -14.43 -2.61 0.42
CA HIS A 33 -13.45 -3.65 0.23
C HIS A 33 -11.99 -3.15 0.43
N LEU A 34 -11.69 -1.86 0.22
CA LEU A 34 -10.36 -1.30 0.49
C LEU A 34 -9.99 -1.37 1.98
N CYS A 35 -10.96 -1.45 2.88
CA CYS A 35 -10.67 -1.63 4.31
C CYS A 35 -9.83 -2.90 4.52
N THR A 36 -10.26 -4.04 3.99
CA THR A 36 -9.55 -5.32 4.13
C THR A 36 -8.12 -5.26 3.55
N VAL A 37 -7.94 -4.61 2.40
CA VAL A 37 -6.61 -4.51 1.76
C VAL A 37 -5.68 -3.58 2.54
N LYS A 38 -6.19 -2.45 3.05
CA LYS A 38 -5.42 -1.54 3.91
C LYS A 38 -4.99 -2.26 5.18
N GLU A 39 -5.92 -2.94 5.86
CA GLU A 39 -5.66 -3.66 7.09
C GLU A 39 -4.64 -4.78 6.88
N ALA A 40 -4.73 -5.52 5.78
CA ALA A 40 -3.74 -6.53 5.44
C ALA A 40 -2.35 -5.94 5.18
N LEU A 41 -2.26 -4.84 4.41
CA LEU A 41 -0.98 -4.14 4.17
C LEU A 41 -0.36 -3.61 5.47
N ILE A 42 -1.18 -3.02 6.35
CA ILE A 42 -0.71 -2.54 7.66
C ILE A 42 -0.23 -3.72 8.50
N THR A 43 -1.03 -4.79 8.58
CA THR A 43 -0.69 -6.01 9.32
C THR A 43 0.65 -6.57 8.86
N GLU A 44 0.84 -6.78 7.56
CA GLU A 44 2.11 -7.28 7.02
C GLU A 44 3.29 -6.38 7.40
N CYS A 45 3.16 -5.06 7.24
CA CYS A 45 4.24 -4.12 7.58
C CYS A 45 4.56 -4.15 9.08
N VAL A 46 3.54 -4.20 9.94
CA VAL A 46 3.68 -4.27 11.41
C VAL A 46 4.32 -5.59 11.83
N THR A 47 3.88 -6.72 11.27
CA THR A 47 4.46 -8.04 11.55
C THR A 47 5.93 -8.08 11.16
N VAL A 48 6.27 -7.61 9.95
CA VAL A 48 7.66 -7.56 9.49
C VAL A 48 8.50 -6.66 10.39
N ALA A 49 8.03 -5.44 10.69
CA ALA A 49 8.75 -4.52 11.57
C ALA A 49 8.99 -5.11 12.96
N THR A 50 7.97 -5.75 13.54
CA THR A 50 8.05 -6.38 14.87
C THR A 50 9.06 -7.54 14.89
N LYS A 51 9.07 -8.39 13.85
CA LYS A 51 10.06 -9.47 13.71
C LYS A 51 11.50 -8.95 13.59
N HIS A 52 11.68 -7.73 13.10
CA HIS A 52 12.98 -7.02 13.05
C HIS A 52 13.28 -6.19 14.32
N GLY A 53 12.53 -6.38 15.40
CA GLY A 53 12.76 -5.71 16.69
C GLY A 53 12.35 -4.25 16.74
N ILE A 54 11.55 -3.77 15.77
CA ILE A 54 11.05 -2.40 15.76
C ILE A 54 9.90 -2.28 16.76
N GLN A 55 10.05 -1.35 17.69
CA GLN A 55 9.07 -1.06 18.72
C GLN A 55 8.13 0.11 18.34
N ASN A 56 7.04 0.27 19.09
CA ASN A 56 6.07 1.38 18.94
C ASN A 56 5.42 1.46 17.54
N ILE A 57 5.06 0.29 17.01
CA ILE A 57 4.44 0.12 15.69
C ILE A 57 3.18 -0.77 15.77
N ALA A 58 2.31 -0.52 16.76
CA ALA A 58 1.06 -1.25 16.89
C ALA A 58 0.15 -1.01 15.68
N PHE A 59 -0.64 -2.03 15.33
CA PHE A 59 -1.57 -1.99 14.20
C PHE A 59 -2.53 -0.79 14.30
N GLU A 60 -3.15 -0.59 15.46
CA GLU A 60 -4.15 0.45 15.71
C GLU A 60 -3.57 1.85 15.55
N ASP A 61 -2.31 2.04 15.97
CA ASP A 61 -1.60 3.30 15.79
C ASP A 61 -1.32 3.58 14.31
N MET A 62 -0.97 2.54 13.55
CA MET A 62 -0.67 2.66 12.12
C MET A 62 -1.94 2.87 11.30
N GLN A 63 -3.04 2.21 11.65
CA GLN A 63 -4.35 2.42 11.04
C GLN A 63 -4.79 3.87 11.21
N LYS A 64 -4.76 4.40 12.44
CA LYS A 64 -5.07 5.81 12.71
C LYS A 64 -4.15 6.76 11.95
N LEU A 65 -2.86 6.44 11.85
CA LEU A 65 -1.90 7.27 11.13
C LEU A 65 -2.18 7.29 9.62
N VAL A 66 -2.48 6.14 9.01
CA VAL A 66 -2.86 6.05 7.60
C VAL A 66 -4.12 6.87 7.33
N GLU A 67 -5.14 6.73 8.17
CA GLU A 67 -6.39 7.50 8.05
C GLU A 67 -6.18 9.00 8.23
N HIS A 68 -5.35 9.39 9.20
CA HIS A 68 -5.03 10.79 9.43
C HIS A 68 -4.28 11.40 8.23
N VAL A 69 -3.29 10.69 7.68
CA VAL A 69 -2.50 11.19 6.55
C VAL A 69 -3.35 11.25 5.28
N SER A 70 -4.15 10.23 4.98
CA SER A 70 -5.02 10.23 3.80
C SER A 70 -6.04 11.37 3.86
N HIS A 71 -6.60 11.66 5.03
CA HIS A 71 -7.56 12.75 5.23
C HIS A 71 -6.91 14.13 5.17
N SER A 72 -5.83 14.35 5.93
CA SER A 72 -5.11 15.64 5.96
C SER A 72 -4.50 16.02 4.61
N THR A 73 -4.17 15.02 3.78
CA THR A 73 -3.66 15.23 2.42
C THR A 73 -4.70 14.90 1.34
N SER A 74 -5.99 14.92 1.69
CA SER A 74 -7.07 14.50 0.79
C SER A 74 -7.07 15.11 -0.63
N PRO A 75 -6.76 16.41 -0.86
CA PRO A 75 -6.73 16.96 -2.21
C PRO A 75 -5.51 16.53 -3.03
N ASN A 76 -4.50 15.92 -2.39
CA ASN A 76 -3.20 15.62 -2.98
C ASN A 76 -3.23 14.31 -3.78
N THR A 77 -2.31 14.25 -4.75
CA THR A 77 -1.99 13.05 -5.54
C THR A 77 -0.66 12.49 -5.02
N SER A 78 -0.60 11.19 -4.70
CA SER A 78 0.65 10.56 -4.26
C SER A 78 1.75 10.68 -5.33
N SER A 79 3.01 10.64 -4.90
CA SER A 79 4.19 10.60 -5.79
C SER A 79 4.07 9.45 -6.81
N MET A 80 3.77 8.24 -6.32
CA MET A 80 3.63 7.05 -7.17
C MET A 80 2.54 7.20 -8.23
N LEU A 81 1.38 7.79 -7.92
CA LEU A 81 0.34 8.06 -8.93
C LEU A 81 0.81 9.12 -9.94
N GLN A 82 1.60 10.11 -9.52
CA GLN A 82 2.18 11.08 -10.45
C GLN A 82 3.18 10.42 -11.40
N ASP A 83 4.02 9.50 -10.91
CA ASP A 83 4.99 8.77 -11.72
C ASP A 83 4.29 7.87 -12.74
N VAL A 84 3.29 7.10 -12.29
CA VAL A 84 2.43 6.28 -13.17
C VAL A 84 1.79 7.12 -14.27
N ARG A 85 1.19 8.28 -13.95
CA ARG A 85 0.58 9.17 -14.96
C ARG A 85 1.58 9.74 -15.95
N LYS A 86 2.84 9.89 -15.53
CA LYS A 86 3.95 10.39 -16.36
C LYS A 86 4.72 9.27 -17.07
N HIS A 87 4.28 8.01 -16.94
CA HIS A 87 4.97 6.83 -17.48
C HIS A 87 6.43 6.74 -17.02
N ARG A 88 6.67 7.03 -15.75
CA ARG A 88 7.99 6.93 -15.11
C ARG A 88 8.03 5.77 -14.13
N PRO A 89 9.20 5.15 -13.92
CA PRO A 89 9.40 4.23 -12.81
C PRO A 89 9.06 4.91 -11.49
N SER A 90 8.30 4.22 -10.64
CA SER A 90 7.96 4.70 -9.30
C SER A 90 8.90 4.14 -8.23
N GLU A 91 8.69 4.59 -7.00
CA GLU A 91 9.39 4.13 -5.80
C GLU A 91 8.83 2.79 -5.22
N ILE A 92 8.08 2.00 -6.00
CA ILE A 92 7.42 0.77 -5.52
C ILE A 92 8.38 -0.26 -4.90
N ASP A 93 9.56 -0.44 -5.50
CA ASP A 93 10.57 -1.37 -5.00
C ASP A 93 11.23 -0.87 -3.70
N ALA A 94 11.38 0.45 -3.55
CA ALA A 94 11.94 1.05 -2.35
C ALA A 94 10.95 1.09 -1.17
N ILE A 95 9.64 1.03 -1.46
CA ILE A 95 8.57 1.07 -0.46
C ILE A 95 8.08 -0.35 -0.15
N ASN A 96 7.25 -0.94 -1.01
CA ASN A 96 6.67 -2.25 -0.76
C ASN A 96 7.70 -3.36 -0.99
N GLY A 97 8.62 -3.18 -1.96
CA GLY A 97 9.72 -4.12 -2.19
C GLY A 97 10.67 -4.24 -0.99
N TYR A 98 10.92 -3.14 -0.27
CA TYR A 98 11.68 -3.19 0.98
C TYR A 98 10.98 -4.04 2.05
N VAL A 99 9.66 -3.89 2.22
CA VAL A 99 8.89 -4.71 3.18
C VAL A 99 8.94 -6.18 2.78
N VAL A 100 8.80 -6.50 1.49
CA VAL A 100 8.91 -7.88 0.99
C VAL A 100 10.29 -8.47 1.27
N ALA A 101 11.37 -7.75 0.96
CA ALA A 101 12.73 -8.21 1.25
C ALA A 101 12.94 -8.47 2.75
N LYS A 102 12.43 -7.58 3.61
CA LYS A 102 12.48 -7.76 5.07
C LYS A 102 11.60 -8.89 5.57
N ALA A 103 10.50 -9.19 4.90
CA ALA A 103 9.65 -10.33 5.22
C ALA A 103 10.37 -11.65 4.93
N ASP A 104 11.03 -11.75 3.78
CA ASP A 104 11.78 -12.94 3.36
C ASP A 104 12.95 -13.25 4.32
N GLU A 105 13.65 -12.23 4.84
CA GLU A 105 14.72 -12.37 5.85
C GLU A 105 14.26 -13.09 7.15
N VAL A 106 12.96 -13.03 7.46
CA VAL A 106 12.37 -13.59 8.70
C VAL A 106 11.35 -14.70 8.42
N GLY A 107 11.36 -15.26 7.21
CA GLY A 107 10.47 -16.33 6.78
C GLY A 107 8.98 -15.97 6.87
N PHE A 108 8.63 -14.71 6.62
CA PHE A 108 7.23 -14.24 6.58
C PHE A 108 6.82 -13.96 5.13
N ASP A 109 5.62 -14.39 4.73
CA ASP A 109 5.09 -14.06 3.40
C ASP A 109 4.28 -12.77 3.44
N ALA A 110 4.83 -11.69 2.86
CA ALA A 110 4.13 -10.43 2.66
C ALA A 110 3.34 -10.43 1.33
N GLY A 111 2.35 -11.32 1.24
CA GLY A 111 1.60 -11.63 0.02
C GLY A 111 0.82 -10.44 -0.57
N VAL A 112 0.26 -9.58 0.27
CA VAL A 112 -0.47 -8.38 -0.17
C VAL A 112 0.49 -7.29 -0.63
N ASN A 113 1.64 -7.11 0.03
CA ASN A 113 2.71 -6.26 -0.50
C ASN A 113 3.20 -6.76 -1.88
N LYS A 114 3.41 -8.08 -2.04
CA LYS A 114 3.76 -8.69 -3.33
C LYS A 114 2.68 -8.45 -4.40
N LEU A 115 1.41 -8.54 -4.02
CA LEU A 115 0.28 -8.24 -4.92
C LEU A 115 0.33 -6.80 -5.43
N VAL A 116 0.42 -5.80 -4.54
CA VAL A 116 0.40 -4.40 -4.98
C VAL A 116 1.63 -4.05 -5.81
N MET A 117 2.80 -4.63 -5.50
CA MET A 117 3.99 -4.49 -6.35
C MET A 117 3.74 -4.99 -7.76
N ARG A 118 3.14 -6.18 -7.90
CA ARG A 118 2.82 -6.75 -9.22
C ARG A 118 1.89 -5.84 -10.00
N LEU A 119 0.81 -5.35 -9.37
CA LEU A 119 -0.16 -4.47 -10.01
C LEU A 119 0.46 -3.14 -10.46
N ILE A 120 1.34 -2.55 -9.66
CA ILE A 120 2.07 -1.34 -10.06
C ILE A 120 3.00 -1.62 -11.24
N ARG A 121 3.74 -2.72 -11.23
CA ARG A 121 4.62 -3.09 -12.35
C ARG A 121 3.83 -3.33 -13.64
N GLU A 122 2.67 -3.97 -13.57
CA GLU A 122 1.75 -4.10 -14.72
C GLU A 122 1.32 -2.72 -15.26
N ILE A 123 1.08 -1.76 -14.37
CA ILE A 123 0.74 -0.39 -14.75
C ILE A 123 1.92 0.35 -15.39
N GLU A 124 3.11 0.27 -14.79
CA GLU A 124 4.34 0.87 -15.32
C GLU A 124 4.73 0.31 -16.68
N GLN A 125 4.45 -0.97 -16.93
CA GLN A 125 4.67 -1.64 -18.22
C GLN A 125 3.56 -1.38 -19.25
N GLY A 126 2.47 -0.71 -18.86
CA GLY A 126 1.32 -0.45 -19.72
C GLY A 126 0.45 -1.68 -20.02
N THR A 127 0.64 -2.79 -19.31
CA THR A 127 -0.21 -3.99 -19.43
C THR A 127 -1.47 -3.91 -18.57
N ARG A 128 -1.53 -2.92 -17.66
CA ARG A 128 -2.72 -2.53 -16.89
C ARG A 128 -2.88 -1.02 -16.89
N THR A 129 -4.12 -0.55 -16.96
CA THR A 129 -4.42 0.89 -16.79
C THR A 129 -4.76 1.18 -15.34
N SER A 130 -4.18 2.25 -14.78
CA SER A 130 -4.58 2.81 -13.47
C SER A 130 -6.05 3.26 -13.49
N GLY A 131 -6.82 2.91 -12.47
CA GLY A 131 -8.24 3.28 -12.38
C GLY A 131 -9.06 2.41 -11.43
N LEU A 132 -10.31 2.84 -11.16
CA LEU A 132 -11.21 2.19 -10.20
C LEU A 132 -11.60 0.75 -10.58
N GLN A 133 -11.49 0.37 -11.87
CA GLN A 133 -11.66 -1.01 -12.32
C GLN A 133 -10.71 -2.00 -11.62
N ASN A 134 -9.60 -1.51 -11.06
CA ASN A 134 -8.64 -2.34 -10.35
C ASN A 134 -9.08 -2.77 -8.94
N GLN A 135 -10.23 -2.29 -8.46
CA GLN A 135 -10.77 -2.64 -7.14
C GLN A 135 -10.91 -4.15 -6.97
N GLU A 136 -11.59 -4.83 -7.89
CA GLU A 136 -11.85 -6.28 -7.79
C GLU A 136 -10.58 -7.13 -7.67
N HIS A 137 -9.51 -6.72 -8.37
CA HIS A 137 -8.23 -7.42 -8.35
C HIS A 137 -7.53 -7.36 -6.99
N LEU A 138 -7.72 -6.27 -6.23
CA LEU A 138 -7.16 -6.12 -4.90
C LEU A 138 -7.80 -7.10 -3.89
N PHE A 139 -9.02 -7.59 -4.15
CA PHE A 139 -9.74 -8.49 -3.24
C PHE A 139 -9.48 -9.98 -3.49
N SER A 140 -9.12 -10.34 -4.72
CA SER A 140 -8.94 -11.74 -5.12
C SER A 140 -7.89 -12.55 -4.32
N ARG A 141 -7.08 -11.90 -3.46
CA ARG A 141 -6.05 -12.55 -2.62
C ARG A 141 -6.13 -12.23 -1.13
N THR A 142 -7.00 -11.32 -0.70
CA THR A 142 -7.13 -10.96 0.72
C THR A 142 -8.09 -11.88 1.49
N THR A 143 -8.93 -12.63 0.80
CA THR A 143 -9.90 -13.59 1.37
C THR A 143 -9.31 -14.99 1.64
N ALA A 144 -8.00 -15.17 1.49
CA ALA A 144 -7.31 -16.45 1.69
C ALA A 144 -6.44 -16.50 2.96
N ILE A 145 -6.60 -15.53 3.87
CA ILE A 145 -5.93 -15.48 5.19
C ILE A 145 -6.97 -15.73 6.28
#